data_AF-A0A0P4UZY3-F1
#
_entry.id   AF-A0A0P4UZY3-F1
#
_cell.length_a   1.000
_cell.length_b   1.000
_cell.length_c   1.000
_cell.angle_alpha   90.00
_cell.angle_beta   90.00
_cell.angle_gamma   90.00
#
_symmetry.space_group_name_H-M   'P 1'
#
loop_
_entity.id
_entity.type
_entity.pdbx_description
1 polymer ?
#
loop_
_entity_poly.entity_id
_entity_poly.type
_entity_poly.pdbx_seq_one_letter_code
_entity_poly.pdbx_strand_id
1 'polypeptide(L)'
;MNKKAIGLTLAVSSIFAGGLFWARQQRAIARTRLYSDAISYIDTATKPGETIGYLSSHETYLFYGKNFDRQGVHIPFQRNQSVSAWLNSIRDRQIQALAVGRLINESGMDRAEIYQRLLQAEKSGKLRRVAGQDPRRESIVYRLEQP
;
A
#
# COMPACT_ATOMS: atom_id res chain seq x y z
N MET A 1 20.29 -35.04 33.09
CA MET A 1 19.51 -34.20 32.15
C MET A 1 18.41 -35.06 31.54
N ASN A 2 17.14 -34.72 31.78
CA ASN A 2 16.02 -35.67 31.63
C ASN A 2 15.47 -35.65 30.18
N LYS A 3 15.66 -36.74 29.42
CA LYS A 3 15.29 -36.82 27.98
C LYS A 3 13.81 -36.48 27.71
N LYS A 4 12.93 -36.70 28.68
CA LYS A 4 11.50 -36.36 28.63
C LYS A 4 11.24 -34.84 28.62
N ALA A 5 12.05 -34.05 29.32
CA ALA A 5 11.89 -32.60 29.40
C ALA A 5 12.25 -31.92 28.08
N ILE A 6 13.29 -32.42 27.38
CA ILE A 6 13.73 -31.91 26.06
C ILE A 6 12.69 -32.19 24.98
N GLY A 7 12.09 -33.39 24.98
CA GLY A 7 11.02 -33.75 24.04
C GLY A 7 9.76 -32.88 24.21
N LEU A 8 9.42 -32.54 25.45
CA LEU A 8 8.28 -31.67 25.75
C LEU A 8 8.49 -30.23 25.28
N THR A 9 9.71 -29.67 25.45
CA THR A 9 10.01 -28.30 25.01
C THR A 9 9.98 -28.17 23.49
N LEU A 10 10.59 -29.12 22.78
CA LEU A 10 10.57 -29.15 21.30
C LEU A 10 9.16 -29.28 20.74
N ALA A 11 8.32 -30.11 21.36
CA ALA A 11 6.91 -30.25 20.95
C ALA A 11 6.14 -28.94 21.13
N VAL A 12 6.28 -28.27 22.28
CA VAL A 12 5.62 -26.99 22.54
C VAL A 12 6.11 -25.90 21.58
N SER A 13 7.42 -25.75 21.38
CA SER A 13 7.98 -24.78 20.42
C SER A 13 7.49 -25.01 18.99
N SER A 14 7.34 -26.27 18.58
CA SER A 14 6.86 -26.63 17.23
C SER A 14 5.38 -26.29 17.04
N ILE A 15 4.54 -26.54 18.05
CA ILE A 15 3.12 -26.17 18.04
C ILE A 15 2.95 -24.65 17.99
N PHE A 16 3.74 -23.92 18.79
CA PHE A 16 3.73 -22.45 18.76
C PHE A 16 4.19 -21.90 17.42
N ALA A 17 5.28 -22.42 16.84
CA ALA A 17 5.77 -22.01 15.53
C ALA A 17 4.75 -22.29 14.41
N GLY A 18 4.14 -23.48 14.41
CA GLY A 18 3.10 -23.86 13.47
C GLY A 18 1.84 -22.99 13.58
N GLY A 19 1.39 -22.71 14.80
CA GLY A 19 0.26 -21.81 15.07
C GLY A 19 0.54 -20.38 14.61
N LEU A 20 1.75 -19.87 14.85
CA LEU A 20 2.17 -18.54 14.38
C LEU A 20 2.20 -18.45 12.86
N PHE A 21 2.70 -19.50 12.18
CA PHE A 21 2.75 -19.58 10.73
C PHE A 21 1.33 -19.63 10.12
N TRP A 22 0.45 -20.46 10.67
CA TRP A 22 -0.93 -20.57 10.21
C TRP A 22 -1.72 -19.27 10.43
N ALA A 23 -1.54 -18.61 11.57
CA ALA A 23 -2.14 -17.31 11.84
C ALA A 23 -1.62 -16.21 10.88
N ARG A 24 -0.32 -16.26 10.52
CA ARG A 24 0.25 -15.38 9.49
C ARG A 24 -0.34 -15.66 8.11
N GLN A 25 -0.55 -16.92 7.76
CA GLN A 25 -1.12 -17.33 6.48
C GLN A 25 -2.60 -16.92 6.36
N GLN A 26 -3.39 -17.11 7.41
CA GLN A 26 -4.79 -16.63 7.50
C GLN A 26 -4.87 -15.11 7.31
N ARG A 27 -4.00 -14.35 7.99
CA ARG A 27 -3.91 -12.89 7.81
C ARG A 27 -3.49 -12.51 6.40
N ALA A 28 -2.59 -13.25 5.76
CA ALA A 28 -2.20 -13.02 4.37
C ALA A 28 -3.38 -13.25 3.40
N ILE A 29 -4.14 -14.35 3.57
CA ILE A 29 -5.31 -14.67 2.73
C ILE A 29 -6.41 -13.61 2.87
N ALA A 30 -6.68 -13.16 4.10
CA ALA A 30 -7.66 -12.09 4.35
C ALA A 30 -7.26 -10.76 3.68
N ARG A 31 -5.95 -10.45 3.63
CA ARG A 31 -5.41 -9.27 2.94
C ARG A 31 -5.54 -9.39 1.42
N THR A 32 -5.25 -10.56 0.86
CA THR A 32 -5.39 -10.77 -0.59
C THR A 32 -6.83 -10.56 -1.06
N ARG A 33 -7.85 -10.90 -0.25
CA ARG A 33 -9.26 -10.68 -0.62
C ARG A 33 -9.71 -9.22 -0.67
N LEU A 34 -9.12 -8.35 0.14
CA LEU A 34 -9.55 -6.95 0.25
C LEU A 34 -8.73 -6.01 -0.65
N TYR A 35 -7.53 -6.43 -1.05
CA TYR A 35 -6.56 -5.55 -1.70
C TYR A 35 -5.79 -6.25 -2.83
N SER A 36 -6.35 -7.32 -3.42
CA SER A 36 -5.63 -8.26 -4.31
C SER A 36 -4.77 -7.53 -5.32
N ASP A 37 -5.33 -6.54 -6.00
CA ASP A 37 -4.70 -5.93 -7.16
C ASP A 37 -3.63 -4.92 -6.76
N ALA A 38 -3.92 -4.09 -5.75
CA ALA A 38 -2.98 -3.09 -5.24
C ALA A 38 -1.77 -3.74 -4.55
N ILE A 39 -2.00 -4.74 -3.68
CA ILE A 39 -0.90 -5.45 -3.01
C ILE A 39 -0.14 -6.30 -4.01
N SER A 40 -0.82 -7.03 -4.90
CA SER A 40 -0.15 -7.86 -5.90
C SER A 40 0.74 -7.01 -6.80
N TYR A 41 0.27 -5.84 -7.22
CA TYR A 41 1.09 -4.91 -7.99
C TYR A 41 2.31 -4.43 -7.20
N ILE A 42 2.13 -4.00 -5.95
CA ILE A 42 3.24 -3.55 -5.11
C ILE A 42 4.26 -4.68 -4.95
N ASP A 43 3.83 -5.90 -4.61
CA ASP A 43 4.72 -7.02 -4.36
C ASP A 43 5.46 -7.50 -5.62
N THR A 44 4.81 -7.48 -6.79
CA THR A 44 5.36 -8.07 -8.03
C THR A 44 6.01 -7.06 -8.97
N ALA A 45 5.55 -5.81 -8.98
CA ALA A 45 5.91 -4.84 -10.00
C ALA A 45 6.68 -3.62 -9.47
N THR A 46 7.02 -3.59 -8.17
CA THR A 46 7.91 -2.58 -7.59
C THR A 46 9.19 -3.24 -7.07
N LYS A 47 10.33 -2.58 -7.26
CA LYS A 47 11.64 -3.08 -6.82
C LYS A 47 11.85 -2.83 -5.32
N PRO A 48 12.68 -3.66 -4.64
CA PRO A 48 13.17 -3.34 -3.30
C PRO A 48 13.80 -1.94 -3.28
N GLY A 49 13.49 -1.14 -2.26
CA GLY A 49 13.98 0.24 -2.13
C GLY A 49 13.22 1.29 -2.95
N GLU A 50 12.20 0.94 -3.74
CA GLU A 50 11.31 1.95 -4.33
C GLU A 50 10.52 2.70 -3.25
N THR A 51 10.33 4.00 -3.48
CA THR A 51 9.55 4.89 -2.64
C THR A 51 8.11 4.90 -3.15
N ILE A 52 7.21 4.40 -2.29
CA ILE A 52 5.78 4.36 -2.56
C ILE A 52 5.12 5.50 -1.77
N GLY A 53 4.64 6.49 -2.50
CA GLY A 53 3.83 7.55 -1.93
C GLY A 53 2.44 7.03 -1.61
N TYR A 54 1.86 7.47 -0.50
CA TYR A 54 0.47 7.15 -0.22
C TYR A 54 -0.37 8.37 0.15
N LEU A 55 -1.60 8.36 -0.35
CA LEU A 55 -2.63 9.36 -0.09
C LEU A 55 -3.82 8.67 0.59
N SER A 56 -4.26 9.20 1.74
CA SER A 56 -5.45 8.72 2.47
C SER A 56 -5.44 7.19 2.66
N SER A 57 -4.70 6.69 3.65
CA SER A 57 -4.73 5.26 3.96
C SER A 57 -4.67 5.02 5.45
N HIS A 58 -5.71 4.37 5.99
CA HIS A 58 -5.67 3.73 7.30
C HIS A 58 -4.79 2.45 7.29
N GLU A 59 -4.29 2.05 6.13
CA GLU A 59 -3.66 0.76 5.86
C GLU A 59 -2.27 0.95 5.25
N THR A 60 -1.53 1.94 5.75
CA THR A 60 -0.18 2.30 5.29
C THR A 60 0.80 1.13 5.28
N TYR A 61 0.58 0.13 6.15
CA TYR A 61 1.34 -1.11 6.21
C TYR A 61 1.30 -1.93 4.91
N LEU A 62 0.29 -1.74 4.07
CA LEU A 62 0.18 -2.43 2.76
C LEU A 62 1.24 -1.94 1.77
N PHE A 63 1.73 -0.71 1.93
CA PHE A 63 2.66 -0.10 0.98
C PHE A 63 4.12 -0.47 1.24
N TYR A 64 4.40 -1.15 2.35
CA TYR A 64 5.73 -1.70 2.63
C TYR A 64 5.99 -3.03 1.91
N GLY A 65 4.96 -3.58 1.24
CA GLY A 65 5.02 -4.89 0.60
C GLY A 65 5.16 -6.03 1.61
N LYS A 66 5.14 -7.27 1.11
CA LYS A 66 5.21 -8.49 1.94
C LYS A 66 6.50 -8.58 2.77
N ASN A 67 7.60 -8.03 2.27
CA ASN A 67 8.93 -8.11 2.88
C ASN A 67 9.31 -6.88 3.71
N PHE A 68 8.47 -5.85 3.77
CA PHE A 68 8.76 -4.58 4.44
C PHE A 68 10.01 -3.86 3.93
N ASP A 69 10.37 -4.08 2.66
CA ASP A 69 11.58 -3.60 2.00
C ASP A 69 11.36 -2.34 1.15
N ARG A 70 10.16 -1.76 1.20
CA ARG A 70 9.75 -0.55 0.47
C ARG A 70 9.54 0.61 1.43
N GLN A 71 9.83 1.82 1.00
CA GLN A 71 9.59 3.01 1.80
C GLN A 71 8.21 3.58 1.51
N GLY A 72 7.31 3.56 2.50
CA GLY A 72 6.02 4.22 2.43
C GLY A 72 6.12 5.67 2.86
N VAL A 73 5.80 6.63 1.98
CA VAL A 73 5.84 8.07 2.28
C VAL A 73 4.44 8.66 2.22
N HIS A 74 3.98 9.25 3.32
CA HIS A 74 2.72 9.98 3.31
C HIS A 74 2.82 11.23 2.43
N ILE A 75 1.86 11.40 1.52
CA ILE A 75 1.71 12.63 0.76
C ILE A 75 0.55 13.41 1.40
N PRO A 76 0.83 14.54 2.07
CA PRO A 76 -0.21 15.34 2.66
C PRO A 76 -1.12 15.91 1.55
N PHE A 77 -2.43 15.81 1.76
CA PHE A 77 -3.40 16.50 0.93
C PHE A 77 -3.51 17.96 1.39
N GLN A 78 -3.27 18.90 0.47
CA GLN A 78 -3.48 20.33 0.71
C GLN A 78 -4.61 20.82 -0.19
N ARG A 79 -5.64 21.43 0.44
CA ARG A 79 -6.72 22.13 -0.27
C ARG A 79 -6.14 23.29 -1.07
N ASN A 80 -6.71 23.54 -2.24
CA ASN A 80 -6.32 24.64 -3.15
C ASN A 80 -4.90 24.52 -3.76
N GLN A 81 -4.20 23.40 -3.56
CA GLN A 81 -2.96 23.12 -4.27
C GLN A 81 -3.28 22.71 -5.72
N SER A 82 -2.61 23.31 -6.69
CA SER A 82 -2.77 22.93 -8.10
C SER A 82 -2.27 21.50 -8.34
N VAL A 83 -2.85 20.80 -9.33
CA VAL A 83 -2.44 19.43 -9.67
C VAL A 83 -0.96 19.37 -10.05
N SER A 84 -0.46 20.37 -10.78
CA SER A 84 0.95 20.46 -11.17
C SER A 84 1.86 20.64 -9.95
N ALA A 85 1.51 21.51 -9.01
CA ALA A 85 2.29 21.70 -7.78
C ALA A 85 2.27 20.43 -6.91
N TRP A 86 1.13 19.74 -6.85
CA TRP A 86 1.01 18.47 -6.17
C TRP A 86 1.90 17.39 -6.81
N LEU A 87 1.84 17.21 -8.13
CA LEU A 87 2.68 16.25 -8.85
C LEU A 87 4.18 16.56 -8.71
N ASN A 88 4.56 17.85 -8.73
CA ASN A 88 5.94 18.26 -8.47
C ASN A 88 6.38 17.85 -7.05
N SER A 89 5.54 18.08 -6.04
CA SER A 89 5.85 17.66 -4.67
C SER A 89 6.01 16.14 -4.50
N ILE A 90 5.33 15.34 -5.33
CA ILE A 90 5.50 13.87 -5.37
C ILE A 90 6.84 13.51 -6.02
N ARG A 91 7.21 14.19 -7.11
CA ARG A 91 8.48 13.99 -7.81
C ARG A 91 9.70 14.39 -6.97
N ASP A 92 9.62 15.51 -6.27
CA ASP A 92 10.70 16.00 -5.40
C ASP A 92 11.01 15.00 -4.27
N ARG A 93 10.02 14.21 -3.87
CA ARG A 93 10.16 13.12 -2.89
C ARG A 93 10.63 11.80 -3.50
N GLN A 94 11.01 11.81 -4.78
CA GLN A 94 11.46 10.64 -5.55
C GLN A 94 10.47 9.46 -5.48
N ILE A 95 9.17 9.75 -5.50
CA ILE A 95 8.12 8.73 -5.44
C ILE A 95 7.90 8.14 -6.84
N GLN A 96 8.03 6.82 -6.98
CA GLN A 96 7.86 6.13 -8.27
C GLN A 96 6.47 5.52 -8.44
N ALA A 97 5.77 5.25 -7.34
CA ALA A 97 4.41 4.75 -7.34
C ALA A 97 3.58 5.50 -6.30
N LEU A 98 2.36 5.86 -6.67
CA LEU A 98 1.38 6.48 -5.79
C LEU A 98 0.28 5.47 -5.49
N ALA A 99 0.18 5.06 -4.24
CA ALA A 99 -0.93 4.27 -3.75
C ALA A 99 -2.00 5.17 -3.12
N VAL A 100 -3.25 4.97 -3.51
CA VAL A 100 -4.39 5.69 -2.97
C VAL A 100 -5.23 4.68 -2.23
N GLY A 101 -5.34 4.85 -0.91
CA GLY A 101 -6.23 4.02 -0.11
C GLY A 101 -7.69 4.34 -0.38
N ARG A 102 -8.58 3.48 0.13
CA ARG A 102 -10.04 3.67 -0.01
C ARG A 102 -10.43 5.03 0.56
N LEU A 103 -11.00 5.90 -0.26
CA LEU A 103 -11.38 7.26 0.14
C LEU A 103 -12.68 7.31 0.99
N ILE A 104 -13.02 6.24 1.70
CA ILE A 104 -14.29 6.07 2.42
C ILE A 104 -14.32 6.87 3.73
N ASN A 105 -13.15 7.08 4.34
CA ASN A 105 -13.02 7.74 5.65
C ASN A 105 -12.62 9.23 5.54
N GLU A 106 -12.42 9.73 4.33
CA GLU A 106 -12.12 11.14 4.10
C GLU A 106 -13.40 11.99 4.16
N SER A 107 -13.29 13.24 4.61
CA SER A 107 -14.43 14.16 4.62
C SER A 107 -15.01 14.30 3.20
N GLY A 108 -16.33 14.49 3.07
CA GLY A 108 -16.98 14.49 1.75
C GLY A 108 -16.39 15.50 0.75
N MET A 109 -15.87 16.62 1.25
CA MET A 109 -15.20 17.66 0.47
C MET A 109 -13.77 17.26 0.07
N ASP A 110 -12.97 16.74 1.02
CA ASP A 110 -11.60 16.29 0.75
C ASP A 110 -11.58 15.10 -0.21
N ARG A 111 -12.53 14.16 -0.05
CA ARG A 111 -12.72 13.02 -0.96
C ARG A 111 -12.95 13.45 -2.41
N ALA A 112 -13.81 14.43 -2.63
CA ALA A 112 -14.16 14.89 -3.96
C ALA A 112 -12.97 15.58 -4.63
N GLU A 113 -12.25 16.44 -3.89
CA GLU A 113 -11.09 17.16 -4.42
C GLU A 113 -9.91 16.22 -4.71
N ILE A 114 -9.63 15.25 -3.83
CA ILE A 114 -8.65 14.18 -4.06
C ILE A 114 -8.98 13.42 -5.36
N TYR A 115 -10.23 12.98 -5.50
CA TYR A 115 -10.66 12.23 -6.68
C TYR A 115 -10.53 13.05 -7.97
N GLN A 116 -10.93 14.32 -7.97
CA GLN A 116 -10.78 15.21 -9.11
C GLN A 116 -9.31 15.41 -9.49
N ARG A 117 -8.43 15.59 -8.50
CA ARG A 117 -6.99 15.74 -8.71
C ARG A 117 -6.36 14.50 -9.34
N LEU A 118 -6.74 13.31 -8.88
CA LEU A 118 -6.30 12.03 -9.46
C LEU A 118 -6.75 11.89 -10.92
N LEU A 119 -8.03 12.20 -11.21
CA LEU A 119 -8.54 12.15 -12.57
C LEU A 119 -7.83 13.13 -13.51
N GLN A 120 -7.55 14.35 -13.05
CA GLN A 120 -6.82 15.34 -13.85
C GLN A 120 -5.38 14.88 -14.14
N ALA A 121 -4.69 14.36 -13.12
CA ALA A 121 -3.34 13.82 -13.29
C ALA A 121 -3.30 12.60 -14.23
N GLU A 122 -4.31 11.72 -14.16
CA GLU A 122 -4.45 10.58 -15.06
C GLU A 122 -4.72 11.01 -16.51
N LYS A 123 -5.66 11.94 -16.73
CA LYS A 123 -5.95 12.51 -18.06
C LYS A 123 -4.74 13.23 -18.67
N SER A 124 -3.90 13.85 -17.85
CA SER A 124 -2.67 14.50 -18.31
C SER A 124 -1.54 13.52 -18.68
N GLY A 125 -1.73 12.22 -18.46
CA GLY A 125 -0.72 11.19 -18.67
C GLY A 125 0.42 11.21 -17.65
N LYS A 126 0.34 12.02 -16.59
CA LYS A 126 1.37 12.09 -15.55
C LYS A 126 1.24 10.99 -14.50
N LEU A 127 0.04 10.44 -14.36
CA LEU A 127 -0.22 9.22 -13.60
C LEU A 127 -0.80 8.17 -14.53
N ARG A 128 -0.18 7.00 -14.59
CA ARG A 128 -0.74 5.83 -15.25
C ARG A 128 -1.27 4.88 -14.20
N ARG A 129 -2.56 4.57 -14.28
CA ARG A 129 -3.16 3.57 -13.41
C ARG A 129 -2.64 2.18 -13.75
N VAL A 130 -2.22 1.44 -12.73
CA VAL A 130 -1.60 0.12 -12.88
C VAL A 130 -2.28 -0.97 -12.05
N ALA A 131 -3.06 -0.60 -11.04
CA ALA A 131 -3.90 -1.52 -10.28
C ALA A 131 -5.16 -0.82 -9.72
N GLY A 132 -6.26 -1.55 -9.62
CA GLY A 132 -7.57 -1.05 -9.15
C GLY A 132 -8.35 -0.24 -10.20
N GLN A 133 -9.65 -0.08 -9.98
CA GLN A 133 -10.62 0.52 -10.90
C GLN A 133 -11.36 1.72 -10.30
N ASP A 134 -11.69 1.72 -9.01
CA ASP A 134 -12.38 2.87 -8.38
C ASP A 134 -11.81 3.21 -6.99
N PRO A 135 -11.16 4.38 -6.81
CA PRO A 135 -10.51 4.73 -5.53
C PRO A 135 -11.54 5.00 -4.42
N ARG A 136 -12.83 5.09 -4.76
CA ARG A 136 -13.93 5.20 -3.80
C ARG A 136 -14.34 3.86 -3.20
N ARG A 137 -13.97 2.75 -3.84
CA ARG A 137 -14.38 1.39 -3.45
C ARG A 137 -13.19 0.56 -2.96
N GLU A 138 -12.05 0.70 -3.63
CA GLU A 138 -10.85 -0.08 -3.41
C GLU A 138 -9.60 0.80 -3.41
N SER A 139 -8.46 0.19 -3.08
CA SER A 139 -7.16 0.85 -3.15
C SER A 139 -6.65 0.83 -4.59
N ILE A 140 -6.14 1.96 -5.08
CA ILE A 140 -5.60 2.10 -6.43
C ILE A 140 -4.10 2.34 -6.38
N VAL A 141 -3.37 1.82 -7.36
CA VAL A 141 -1.96 2.17 -7.56
C VAL A 141 -1.79 2.84 -8.91
N TYR A 142 -1.04 3.94 -8.89
CA TYR A 142 -0.59 4.68 -10.05
C TYR A 142 0.93 4.63 -10.16
N ARG A 143 1.45 4.52 -11.38
CA ARG A 143 2.84 4.83 -11.69
C ARG A 143 2.96 6.29 -12.10
N LEU A 144 4.00 6.94 -11.62
CA LEU A 144 4.38 8.25 -12.12
C LEU A 144 5.12 8.05 -13.44
N GLU A 145 4.65 8.72 -14.49
CA GLU A 145 5.44 8.83 -15.71
C GLU A 145 6.55 9.85 -15.45
N GLN A 146 7.79 9.36 -15.53
CA GLN A 146 8.98 10.22 -15.46
C GLN A 146 9.01 11.12 -16.71
N PRO A 147 9.52 12.36 -16.59
CA PRO A 147 9.72 13.22 -17.74
C PRO A 147 10.65 12.60 -18.79
#